data_AF-C5T7H7-F1
#
_entry.id   AF-C5T7H7-F1
#
_cell.length_a   1.000
_cell.length_b   1.000
_cell.length_c   1.000
_cell.angle_alpha   90.00
_cell.angle_beta   90.00
_cell.angle_gamma   90.00
#
_symmetry.space_group_name_H-M   'P 1'
#
loop_
_entity.id
_entity.type
_entity.pdbx_description
1 polymer ?
#
loop_
_entity_poly.entity_id
_entity_poly.type
_entity_poly.pdbx_seq_one_letter_code
_entity_poly.pdbx_strand_id
1 'polypeptide(L)' 'MTKSHLPHLAAQGLLVLLASMPLTSRAGEPLIVVEDRGGTSALPYYEALNLQPRANAPARPPIPTPQIPATPAD' A
#
# COMPACT_ATOMS: atom_id res chain seq x y z
N MET A 1 -26.55 -57.65 -13.96
CA MET A 1 -25.97 -56.67 -13.01
C MET A 1 -24.48 -56.50 -13.30
N THR A 2 -24.14 -55.74 -14.35
CA THR A 2 -22.75 -55.53 -14.75
C THR A 2 -22.17 -54.37 -13.95
N LYS A 3 -21.18 -54.70 -13.13
CA LYS A 3 -20.50 -53.84 -12.17
C LYS A 3 -19.70 -52.74 -12.87
N SER A 4 -20.29 -51.56 -13.04
CA SER A 4 -19.67 -50.34 -13.60
C SER A 4 -18.84 -49.56 -12.57
N HIS A 5 -18.10 -50.25 -11.68
CA HIS A 5 -17.41 -49.61 -10.56
C HIS A 5 -16.03 -49.06 -10.94
N LEU A 6 -15.35 -49.69 -11.90
CA LEU A 6 -14.04 -49.26 -12.39
C LEU A 6 -14.04 -47.84 -13.02
N PRO A 7 -14.96 -47.50 -13.96
CA PRO A 7 -15.00 -46.16 -14.53
C PRO A 7 -15.45 -45.12 -13.50
N HIS A 8 -16.28 -45.52 -12.54
CA HIS A 8 -16.74 -44.65 -11.47
C HIS A 8 -15.59 -44.27 -10.53
N LEU A 9 -14.73 -45.23 -10.17
CA LEU A 9 -13.54 -44.98 -9.35
C LEU A 9 -12.54 -44.06 -10.07
N ALA A 10 -12.32 -44.29 -11.37
CA ALA A 10 -11.46 -43.45 -12.18
C ALA A 10 -11.99 -42.02 -12.30
N ALA A 11 -13.29 -41.85 -12.55
CA ALA A 11 -13.95 -40.55 -12.60
C ALA A 11 -13.87 -39.82 -11.26
N GLN A 12 -14.03 -40.53 -10.15
CA GLN A 12 -13.97 -39.97 -8.81
C GLN A 12 -12.54 -39.55 -8.43
N GLY A 13 -11.52 -40.33 -8.82
CA GLY A 13 -10.12 -39.96 -8.65
C GLY A 13 -9.74 -38.72 -9.49
N LEU A 14 -10.22 -38.64 -10.73
CA LEU A 14 -10.02 -37.47 -11.58
C LEU A 14 -10.71 -36.23 -11.01
N LEU A 15 -11.92 -36.37 -10.46
CA LEU A 15 -12.64 -35.28 -9.81
C LEU A 15 -11.89 -34.73 -8.59
N VAL A 16 -11.34 -35.62 -7.75
CA VAL A 16 -10.52 -35.23 -6.59
C VAL A 16 -9.25 -34.52 -7.03
N LEU A 17 -8.58 -35.00 -8.09
CA LEU A 17 -7.39 -34.36 -8.64
C LEU A 17 -7.70 -32.96 -9.19
N LEU A 18 -8.80 -32.80 -9.94
CA LEU A 18 -9.24 -31.51 -10.49
C LEU A 18 -9.72 -30.55 -9.41
N ALA A 19 -10.35 -31.03 -8.34
CA ALA A 19 -10.74 -30.20 -7.20
C ALA A 19 -9.53 -29.74 -6.35
N SER A 20 -8.39 -30.42 -6.46
CA SER A 20 -7.13 -30.04 -5.80
C SER A 20 -6.23 -29.11 -6.64
N MET A 21 -6.52 -28.94 -7.94
CA MET A 21 -5.87 -27.96 -8.82
C MET A 21 -6.28 -26.55 -8.39
N PRO A 22 -5.33 -25.65 -8.15
CA PRO A 22 -5.29 -24.96 -6.88
C PRO A 22 -5.97 -23.60 -6.95
N LEU A 23 -6.35 -23.09 -5.76
CA LEU A 23 -6.67 -21.70 -5.45
C LEU A 23 -5.49 -20.71 -5.73
N THR A 24 -4.53 -21.07 -6.57
CA THR A 24 -3.31 -20.29 -6.88
C THR A 24 -3.57 -19.09 -7.77
N SER A 25 -4.79 -18.90 -8.28
CA SER A 25 -5.13 -17.74 -9.12
C SER A 25 -5.16 -16.40 -8.38
N ARG A 26 -5.09 -16.37 -7.03
CA ARG A 26 -5.15 -15.12 -6.26
C ARG A 26 -3.78 -14.59 -5.80
N ALA A 27 -2.69 -15.27 -6.11
CA ALA A 27 -1.34 -14.82 -5.75
C ALA A 27 -0.80 -13.69 -6.65
N GLY A 28 -1.56 -13.30 -7.69
CA GLY A 28 -1.12 -12.38 -8.73
C GLY A 28 -1.86 -11.04 -8.76
N GLU A 29 -2.71 -10.72 -7.78
CA GLU A 29 -3.23 -9.35 -7.69
C GLU A 29 -2.07 -8.45 -7.27
N PRO A 30 -1.55 -7.59 -8.18
CA PRO A 30 -0.41 -6.76 -7.86
C PRO A 30 -0.83 -5.79 -6.77
N LEU A 31 -0.14 -5.83 -5.63
CA LEU A 31 -0.36 -4.84 -4.58
C LEU A 31 -0.06 -3.46 -5.18
N ILE A 32 -1.08 -2.59 -5.24
CA ILE A 32 -0.89 -1.22 -5.72
C ILE A 32 -0.13 -0.47 -4.62
N VAL A 33 1.20 -0.44 -4.74
CA VAL A 33 2.06 0.36 -3.87
C VAL A 33 1.94 1.80 -4.32
N VAL A 34 1.20 2.59 -3.55
CA VAL A 34 1.23 4.04 -3.69
C VAL A 34 2.46 4.52 -2.93
N GLU A 35 3.41 5.11 -3.65
CA GLU A 35 4.53 5.82 -3.03
C GLU A 35 3.95 6.97 -2.20
N ASP A 36 4.16 6.94 -0.88
CA ASP A 36 3.95 8.12 -0.06
C ASP A 36 5.00 9.14 -0.48
N ARG A 37 4.58 10.13 -1.26
CA ARG A 37 5.46 11.25 -1.64
C ARG A 37 5.82 12.12 -0.44
N GLY A 38 5.22 11.86 0.73
CA GLY A 38 5.38 12.64 1.93
C GLY A 38 4.84 14.05 1.74
N GLY A 39 4.51 14.69 2.85
CA GLY A 39 4.47 16.15 2.93
C GLY A 39 5.77 16.64 3.55
N THR A 40 6.21 17.85 3.22
CA THR A 40 7.18 18.53 4.07
C THR A 40 6.57 18.70 5.46
N SER A 41 7.28 18.24 6.49
CA SER A 41 6.80 18.34 7.87
C SER A 41 6.35 19.77 8.16
N ALA A 42 5.16 19.93 8.75
CA ALA A 42 4.68 21.21 9.21
C ALA A 42 5.40 21.70 10.49
N LEU A 43 6.22 20.85 11.11
CA LEU A 43 6.92 21.14 12.36
C LEU A 43 7.71 22.46 12.30
N PRO A 44 8.52 22.77 11.26
CA PRO A 44 9.26 24.03 11.19
C PRO A 44 8.34 25.26 11.23
N TYR A 45 7.12 25.16 10.69
CA TYR A 45 6.11 26.22 10.72
C TYR A 45 5.55 26.43 12.13
N TYR A 46 5.18 25.37 12.84
CA TYR A 46 4.75 25.47 14.24
C TYR A 46 5.88 25.92 15.18
N GLU A 47 7.12 25.52 14.89
CA GLU A 47 8.28 25.98 15.62
C GLU A 47 8.61 27.45 15.36
N ALA A 48 8.25 28.00 14.19
CA ALA A 48 8.39 29.43 13.90
C ALA A 48 7.35 30.27 14.67
N LEU A 49 6.18 29.69 14.95
CA LEU A 49 5.14 30.30 15.79
C LEU A 49 5.48 30.28 17.30
N ASN A 50 6.64 29.71 17.69
CA ASN A 50 7.17 29.68 19.06
C ASN A 50 6.15 29.21 20.12
N LEU A 51 5.33 28.21 19.79
CA LEU A 51 4.26 27.73 20.66
C LEU A 51 4.77 27.03 21.94
N GLN A 52 6.06 26.71 22.02
CA GLN A 52 6.70 26.12 23.19
C GLN A 52 8.05 26.81 23.48
N PRO A 53 8.31 27.24 24.73
CA PRO A 53 9.62 27.77 25.11
C PRO A 53 10.69 26.67 25.03
N ARG A 54 11.58 26.74 24.03
CA ARG A 54 12.77 25.86 23.96
C ARG A 54 13.96 26.54 24.63
N ALA A 55 14.06 26.38 25.95
CA ALA A 55 15.12 27.00 26.75
C ALA A 55 16.55 26.53 26.39
N ASN A 56 16.74 25.39 25.72
CA ASN A 56 18.06 24.76 25.51
C ASN A 56 18.26 24.11 24.11
N ALA A 57 17.62 24.61 23.06
CA ALA A 57 17.76 23.99 21.72
C ALA A 57 18.92 24.59 20.89
N PRO A 58 19.62 23.78 20.08
CA PRO A 58 20.63 24.27 19.12
C PRO A 58 20.07 25.29 18.12
N ALA A 59 20.95 26.13 17.57
CA ALA A 59 20.59 27.13 16.55
C ALA A 59 19.97 26.47 15.30
N ARG A 60 18.84 27.03 14.82
CA ARG A 60 18.05 26.43 13.73
C ARG A 60 18.66 26.74 12.36
N PRO A 61 18.62 25.79 11.39
CA PRO A 61 18.83 26.09 9.98
C PRO A 61 17.76 27.07 9.44
N PRO A 62 18.08 27.87 8.39
CA PRO A 62 17.16 28.83 7.81
C PRO A 62 15.89 28.15 7.26
N ILE A 63 14.73 28.73 7.58
CA ILE A 63 13.43 28.23 7.11
C ILE A 63 13.20 28.73 5.68
N PRO A 64 12.94 27.84 4.70
CA PRO A 64 12.63 28.27 3.34
C PRO A 64 11.30 29.02 3.31
N THR A 65 11.31 30.19 2.67
CA THR A 65 10.12 31.03 2.50
C THR A 65 9.14 30.37 1.52
N PRO A 66 7.86 30.17 1.89
CA PRO A 66 6.86 29.65 0.97
C PRO A 66 6.73 30.59 -0.24
N GLN A 67 6.93 30.07 -1.45
CA GLN A 67 6.65 30.80 -2.66
C GLN A 67 5.14 30.76 -2.90
N ILE A 68 4.52 31.93 -2.95
CA ILE A 68 3.11 32.05 -3.34
C ILE A 68 3.05 31.67 -4.83
N PRO A 69 2.24 30.66 -5.23
CA PRO A 69 2.04 30.36 -6.64
C PRO A 69 1.53 31.61 -7.34
N ALA A 70 2.20 32.03 -8.42
CA ALA A 70 1.67 33.06 -9.29
C ALA A 70 0.34 32.53 -9.85
N THR A 71 -0.78 33.06 -9.34
CA THR A 71 -2.09 32.83 -9.96
C THR A 71 -2.04 33.55 -11.31
N PRO A 72 -2.14 32.86 -12.44
CA PRO A 72 -2.35 33.55 -13.71
C PRO A 72 -3.70 34.25 -13.59
N ALA A 73 -3.70 35.57 -13.71
CA ALA A 73 -4.91 36.31 -13.97
C ALA A 73 -5.17 36.21 -15.47
N ASP A 74 -6.09 35.34 -15.87
CA ASP A 74 -6.85 35.39 -17.13
C ASP A 74 -8.15 34.58 -16.98
#